data_AF-A0A7C3JIF7-F1
#
_entry.id   AF-A0A7C3JIF7-F1
#
_cell.length_a   1.000
_cell.length_b   1.000
_cell.length_c   1.000
_cell.angle_alpha   90.00
_cell.angle_beta   90.00
_cell.angle_gamma   90.00
#
_symmetry.space_group_name_H-M   'P 1'
#
loop_
_entity.id
_entity.type
_entity.pdbx_description
1 polymer ?
#
loop_
_entity_poly.entity_id
_entity_poly.type
_entity_poly.pdbx_seq_one_letter_code
_entity_poly.pdbx_strand_id
1 'polypeptide(L)'
;MKQALMKRIIASVALLLLFSHTAVAQERPKPSRGHRTVSSNIDLGRMRAEVIEKIKETRAGAEKLLALHEADRARIAEIYEQRREQYYMGLISRSEVLQAEHDLAQAMLRVDQDKRWLHETEIALTEYGMRDELLRLPNLATGAYSESTTLLRFNGGAAWSLGDAGKIESFFAQTFGRALPISALGQTATHDRLRFDHRNAMDVALHPDSREGQTLLGYLRRSGIPFIAFRSAAPGAATGAHIHIGKPSPRSYRELGAGR
;
A
#
# COMPACT_ATOMS: atom_id res chain seq x y z
N MET A 1 -30.96 16.16 26.21
CA MET A 1 -31.40 17.52 25.84
C MET A 1 -30.21 18.20 25.15
N LYS A 2 -30.19 18.57 23.87
CA LYS A 2 -31.23 18.82 22.89
C LYS A 2 -30.75 18.31 21.52
N GLN A 3 -31.66 17.61 20.85
CA GLN A 3 -31.64 17.43 19.41
C GLN A 3 -31.94 18.76 18.70
N ALA A 4 -31.53 18.83 17.43
CA ALA A 4 -32.16 19.57 16.34
C ALA A 4 -32.09 21.11 16.34
N LEU A 5 -31.28 21.63 15.41
CA LEU A 5 -31.52 22.87 14.63
C LEU A 5 -30.46 22.88 13.52
N MET A 6 -30.70 23.08 12.23
CA MET A 6 -31.80 23.71 11.53
C MET A 6 -31.73 23.25 10.06
N LYS A 7 -32.83 22.72 9.52
CA LYS A 7 -33.01 22.55 8.07
C LYS A 7 -33.67 23.80 7.50
N ARG A 8 -33.41 24.03 6.20
CA ARG A 8 -34.19 24.81 5.21
C ARG A 8 -33.89 26.30 5.09
N ILE A 9 -33.35 26.68 3.93
CA ILE A 9 -33.86 27.83 3.17
C ILE A 9 -34.10 27.34 1.73
N ILE A 10 -35.37 27.21 1.39
CA ILE A 10 -35.89 27.20 0.02
C ILE A 10 -36.45 28.61 -0.18
N ALA A 11 -36.03 29.29 -1.25
CA ALA A 11 -36.77 30.43 -1.77
C ALA A 11 -36.73 30.37 -3.30
N SER A 12 -37.87 29.97 -3.84
CA SER A 12 -38.23 29.99 -5.24
C SER A 12 -38.42 31.43 -5.73
N VAL A 13 -37.92 31.76 -6.91
CA VAL A 13 -38.50 32.84 -7.73
C VAL A 13 -38.66 32.28 -9.14
N ALA A 14 -39.92 32.00 -9.49
CA ALA A 14 -40.35 31.77 -10.85
C ALA A 14 -40.73 33.13 -11.46
N LEU A 15 -40.19 33.43 -12.65
CA LEU A 15 -40.74 34.48 -13.50
C LEU A 15 -40.83 33.92 -14.93
N LEU A 16 -42.07 33.72 -15.37
CA LEU A 16 -42.44 33.45 -16.76
C LEU A 16 -42.12 34.68 -17.61
N LEU A 17 -41.40 34.49 -18.70
CA LEU A 17 -41.49 35.35 -19.88
C LEU A 17 -41.67 34.46 -21.12
N LEU A 18 -42.87 34.56 -21.69
CA LEU A 18 -43.22 34.06 -23.00
C LEU A 18 -42.54 34.93 -24.06
N PHE A 19 -41.63 34.35 -24.84
CA PHE A 19 -41.27 34.89 -26.15
C PHE A 19 -41.27 33.77 -27.18
N SER A 20 -42.26 33.82 -28.05
CA SER A 20 -42.29 33.11 -29.31
C SER A 20 -41.15 33.64 -30.19
N HIS A 21 -40.20 32.78 -30.54
CA HIS A 21 -39.28 33.01 -31.65
C HIS A 21 -39.26 31.77 -32.53
N THR A 22 -39.80 31.93 -33.73
CA THR A 22 -39.59 31.05 -34.87
C THR A 22 -38.12 31.10 -35.25
N ALA A 23 -37.37 30.04 -34.96
CA ALA A 23 -35.98 29.91 -35.37
C ALA A 23 -35.84 28.71 -36.32
N VAL A 24 -35.42 29.05 -37.53
CA VAL A 24 -35.05 28.20 -38.66
C VAL A 24 -34.10 27.08 -38.23
N ALA A 25 -34.34 25.87 -38.75
CA ALA A 25 -33.48 24.71 -38.59
C ALA A 25 -32.07 25.01 -39.13
N GLN A 26 -31.10 25.12 -38.23
CA GLN A 26 -29.68 25.16 -38.54
C GLN A 26 -29.08 23.83 -38.10
N GLU A 27 -28.66 23.00 -39.06
CA GLU A 27 -27.94 21.75 -38.79
C GLU A 27 -26.71 22.05 -37.92
N ARG A 28 -26.72 21.54 -36.69
CA ARG A 28 -25.56 21.61 -35.79
C ARG A 28 -24.54 20.55 -36.23
N PRO A 29 -23.26 20.92 -36.43
CA PRO A 29 -22.21 19.93 -36.64
C PRO A 29 -22.08 19.06 -35.39
N LYS A 30 -22.07 17.73 -35.56
CA LYS A 30 -21.83 16.76 -34.50
C LYS A 30 -20.53 17.14 -33.75
N PRO A 31 -20.55 17.29 -32.42
CA PRO A 31 -19.32 17.58 -31.69
C PRO A 31 -18.36 16.40 -31.84
N SER A 32 -17.14 16.68 -32.29
CA SER A 32 -16.08 15.70 -32.41
C SER A 32 -15.78 15.11 -31.03
N ARG A 33 -16.01 13.80 -30.89
CA ARG A 33 -15.86 13.04 -29.64
C ARG A 33 -14.39 12.82 -29.23
N GLY A 34 -13.44 13.42 -29.96
CA GLY A 34 -12.00 13.15 -29.83
C GLY A 34 -11.24 14.06 -28.86
N HIS A 35 -11.75 15.25 -28.51
CA HIS A 35 -10.96 16.22 -27.74
C HIS A 35 -11.19 16.18 -26.21
N ARG A 36 -12.38 15.77 -25.75
CA ARG A 36 -12.68 15.68 -24.30
C ARG A 36 -11.91 14.55 -23.60
N THR A 37 -11.71 13.41 -24.25
CA THR A 37 -11.07 12.22 -23.67
C THR A 37 -9.56 12.40 -23.47
N VAL A 38 -8.91 13.20 -24.31
CA VAL A 38 -7.47 13.47 -24.22
C VAL A 38 -7.19 14.45 -23.07
N SER A 39 -7.99 15.52 -22.95
CA SER A 39 -7.88 16.48 -21.84
C SER A 39 -8.11 15.81 -20.48
N SER A 40 -9.13 14.96 -20.35
CA SER A 40 -9.41 14.25 -19.10
C SER A 40 -8.30 13.27 -18.70
N ASN A 41 -7.66 12.61 -19.67
CA ASN A 41 -6.54 11.70 -19.40
C ASN A 41 -5.27 12.46 -18.99
N ILE A 42 -5.02 13.64 -19.55
CA ILE A 42 -3.89 14.51 -19.17
C ILE A 42 -4.08 15.04 -17.74
N ASP A 43 -5.30 15.46 -17.37
CA ASP A 43 -5.60 15.95 -16.02
C ASP A 43 -5.50 14.84 -14.96
N LEU A 44 -5.97 13.62 -15.28
CA LEU A 44 -5.78 12.45 -14.41
C LEU A 44 -4.31 12.08 -14.24
N GLY A 45 -3.52 12.12 -15.31
CA GLY A 45 -2.07 11.87 -15.26
C GLY A 45 -1.35 12.89 -14.37
N ARG A 46 -1.71 14.16 -14.48
CA ARG A 46 -1.15 15.24 -13.64
C ARG A 46 -1.50 15.06 -12.16
N MET A 47 -2.78 14.81 -11.85
CA MET A 47 -3.22 14.55 -10.48
C MET A 47 -2.51 13.34 -9.85
N ARG A 48 -2.23 12.30 -10.63
CA ARG A 48 -1.49 11.12 -10.16
C ARG A 48 -0.03 11.44 -9.85
N ALA A 49 0.63 12.20 -10.72
CA ALA A 49 1.99 12.66 -10.48
C ALA A 49 2.07 13.50 -9.20
N GLU A 50 1.11 14.41 -8.99
CA GLU A 50 1.03 15.23 -7.78
C GLU A 50 0.83 14.38 -6.50
N VAL A 51 -0.03 13.35 -6.55
CA VAL A 51 -0.20 12.39 -5.44
C VAL A 51 1.11 11.66 -5.16
N ILE A 52 1.81 11.18 -6.20
CA ILE A 52 3.10 10.49 -6.04
C ILE A 52 4.13 11.42 -5.39
N GLU A 53 4.25 12.66 -5.86
CA GLU A 53 5.17 13.64 -5.28
C GLU A 53 4.85 13.94 -3.81
N LYS A 54 3.58 14.14 -3.46
CA LYS A 54 3.18 14.38 -2.07
C LYS A 54 3.48 13.20 -1.14
N ILE A 55 3.33 11.98 -1.64
CA ILE A 55 3.69 10.77 -0.87
C ILE A 55 5.22 10.69 -0.72
N LYS A 56 6.01 11.02 -1.75
CA LYS A 56 7.48 11.09 -1.64
C LYS A 56 7.94 12.10 -0.60
N GLU A 57 7.33 13.28 -0.55
CA GLU A 57 7.63 14.27 0.49
C GLU A 57 7.32 13.74 1.90
N THR A 58 6.15 13.12 2.05
CA THR A 58 5.73 12.51 3.32
C THR A 58 6.71 11.40 3.74
N ARG A 59 7.18 10.61 2.78
CA ARG A 59 8.19 9.58 3.00
C ARG A 59 9.53 10.15 3.44
N ALA A 60 10.04 11.18 2.75
CA ALA A 60 11.30 11.81 3.12
C ALA A 60 11.27 12.39 4.53
N GLY A 61 10.12 12.91 4.97
CA GLY A 61 9.90 13.32 6.36
C GLY A 61 9.98 12.14 7.34
N ALA A 62 9.36 11.02 7.01
CA ALA A 62 9.38 9.82 7.84
C ALA A 62 10.73 9.12 7.90
N GLU A 63 11.53 9.12 6.81
CA GLU A 63 12.92 8.63 6.82
C GLU A 63 13.78 9.43 7.81
N LYS A 64 13.62 10.76 7.84
CA LYS A 64 14.30 11.61 8.83
C LYS A 64 13.84 11.29 10.25
N LEU A 65 12.54 11.05 10.47
CA LEU A 65 12.02 10.67 11.77
C LEU A 65 12.56 9.31 12.24
N LEU A 66 12.60 8.33 11.34
CA LEU A 66 13.20 7.02 11.61
C LEU A 66 14.66 7.16 12.03
N ALA A 67 15.46 7.97 11.33
CA ALA A 67 16.85 8.21 11.68
C ALA A 67 17.01 8.80 13.10
N LEU A 68 16.12 9.72 13.50
CA LEU A 68 16.09 10.25 14.87
C LEU A 68 15.75 9.18 15.90
N HIS A 69 14.73 8.34 15.64
CA HIS A 69 14.37 7.26 16.55
C HIS A 69 15.43 6.16 16.63
N GLU A 70 16.15 5.87 15.54
CA GLU A 70 17.29 4.93 15.56
C GLU A 70 18.45 5.45 16.41
N ALA A 71 18.75 6.76 16.32
CA ALA A 71 19.74 7.40 17.17
C ALA A 71 19.32 7.38 18.65
N ASP A 72 18.04 7.67 18.94
CA ASP A 72 17.51 7.58 20.30
C ASP A 72 17.55 6.16 20.87
N ARG A 73 17.20 5.15 20.06
CA ARG A 73 17.32 3.74 20.43
C ARG A 73 18.77 3.39 20.78
N ALA A 74 19.74 3.84 19.99
CA ALA A 74 21.16 3.58 20.26
C ALA A 74 21.60 4.22 21.58
N ARG A 75 21.20 5.46 21.85
CA ARG A 75 21.45 6.16 23.11
C ARG A 75 20.81 5.44 24.31
N ILE A 76 19.56 4.99 24.19
CA ILE A 76 18.86 4.26 25.26
C ILE A 76 19.51 2.90 25.50
N ALA A 77 19.98 2.22 24.46
CA ALA A 77 20.71 0.96 24.59
C ALA A 77 21.99 1.12 25.41
N GLU A 78 22.74 2.21 25.18
CA GLU A 78 23.93 2.53 25.99
C GLU A 78 23.57 2.78 27.47
N ILE A 79 22.48 3.51 27.74
CA ILE A 79 22.00 3.75 29.11
C ILE A 79 21.59 2.44 29.80
N TYR A 80 20.90 1.54 29.09
CA TYR A 80 20.54 0.22 29.61
C TYR A 80 21.78 -0.59 29.99
N GLU A 81 22.78 -0.62 29.12
CA GLU A 81 24.04 -1.33 29.38
C GLU A 81 24.78 -0.76 30.60
N GLN A 82 24.90 0.56 30.72
CA GLN A 82 25.50 1.21 31.89
C GLN A 82 24.75 0.87 33.19
N ARG A 83 23.41 0.92 33.18
CA ARG A 83 22.60 0.56 34.36
C ARG A 83 22.73 -0.91 34.71
N ARG A 84 22.82 -1.79 33.70
CA ARG A 84 23.05 -3.23 33.91
C ARG A 84 24.37 -3.46 34.64
N GLU A 85 25.44 -2.77 34.26
CA GLU A 85 26.75 -2.83 34.94
C GLU A 85 26.68 -2.28 36.37
N GLN A 86 26.04 -1.13 36.59
CA GLN A 86 25.86 -0.55 37.92
C GLN A 86 25.10 -1.48 38.87
N TYR A 87 24.08 -2.18 38.38
CA TYR A 87 23.35 -3.17 39.17
C TYR A 87 24.21 -4.38 39.53
N TYR A 88 25.04 -4.88 38.61
CA TYR A 88 25.99 -5.95 38.92
C TYR A 88 27.01 -5.54 39.98
N MET A 89 27.38 -4.25 40.03
CA MET A 89 28.21 -3.68 41.09
C MET A 89 27.44 -3.37 42.39
N GLY A 90 26.12 -3.57 42.43
CA GLY A 90 25.28 -3.27 43.59
C GLY A 90 25.02 -1.77 43.83
N LEU A 91 25.27 -0.91 42.84
CA LEU A 91 25.17 0.54 42.96
C LEU A 91 23.75 1.07 42.76
N ILE A 92 22.89 0.32 42.05
CA ILE A 92 21.49 0.68 41.80
C ILE A 92 20.57 -0.50 42.10
N SER A 93 19.28 -0.19 42.25
CA SER A 93 18.25 -1.19 42.50
C SER A 93 17.87 -1.97 41.24
N ARG A 94 17.33 -3.18 41.42
CA ARG A 94 16.79 -3.99 40.30
C ARG A 94 15.71 -3.25 39.51
N SER A 95 14.86 -2.47 40.18
CA SER A 95 13.80 -1.69 39.54
C SER A 95 14.33 -0.68 38.52
N GLU A 96 15.50 -0.10 38.77
CA GLU A 96 16.10 0.88 37.85
C GLU A 96 16.62 0.24 36.56
N VAL A 97 17.16 -0.99 36.63
CA VAL A 97 17.54 -1.74 35.42
C VAL A 97 16.30 -2.17 34.64
N LEU A 98 15.26 -2.65 35.32
CA LEU A 98 14.01 -3.06 34.68
C LEU A 98 13.33 -1.88 33.97
N GLN A 99 13.40 -0.67 34.53
CA GLN A 99 12.91 0.53 33.85
C GLN A 99 13.70 0.81 32.57
N ALA A 100 15.03 0.71 32.62
CA ALA A 100 15.87 0.94 31.44
C ALA A 100 15.67 -0.12 30.34
N GLU A 101 15.46 -1.38 30.74
CA GLU A 101 15.08 -2.47 29.83
C GLU A 101 13.74 -2.19 29.15
N HIS A 102 12.75 -1.74 29.93
CA HIS A 102 11.45 -1.34 29.38
C HIS A 102 11.58 -0.18 28.39
N ASP A 103 12.35 0.85 28.73
CA ASP A 103 12.56 2.02 27.86
C ASP A 103 13.24 1.61 26.54
N LEU A 104 14.23 0.71 26.61
CA LEU A 104 14.88 0.15 25.41
C LEU A 104 13.89 -0.64 24.55
N ALA A 105 13.07 -1.49 25.17
CA ALA A 105 12.05 -2.25 24.44
C ALA A 105 11.04 -1.31 23.73
N GLN A 106 10.61 -0.23 24.38
CA GLN A 106 9.73 0.77 23.75
C GLN A 106 10.41 1.50 22.57
N ALA A 107 11.69 1.86 22.72
CA ALA A 107 12.46 2.48 21.64
C ALA A 107 12.62 1.55 20.43
N MET A 108 12.89 0.26 20.67
CA MET A 108 12.96 -0.77 19.63
C MET A 108 11.63 -0.91 18.89
N LEU A 109 10.52 -1.03 19.63
CA LEU A 109 9.18 -1.14 19.05
C LEU A 109 8.84 0.05 18.15
N ARG A 110 9.23 1.27 18.55
CA ARG A 110 9.00 2.49 17.76
C ARG A 110 9.76 2.46 16.43
N VAL A 111 11.04 2.10 16.45
CA VAL A 111 11.85 1.93 15.24
C VAL A 111 11.24 0.87 14.31
N ASP A 112 10.77 -0.25 14.86
CA ASP A 112 10.16 -1.32 14.06
C ASP A 112 8.79 -0.91 13.48
N GLN A 113 8.03 -0.06 14.17
CA GLN A 113 6.80 0.52 13.64
C GLN A 113 7.08 1.47 12.48
N ASP A 114 8.06 2.36 12.62
CA ASP A 114 8.43 3.31 11.56
C ASP A 114 8.95 2.61 10.31
N LYS A 115 9.79 1.58 10.49
CA LYS A 115 10.28 0.74 9.38
C LYS A 115 9.16 0.06 8.63
N ARG A 116 8.19 -0.52 9.36
CA ARG A 116 7.00 -1.13 8.75
C ARG A 116 6.18 -0.09 7.99
N TRP A 117 5.90 1.06 8.59
CA TRP A 117 5.13 2.12 7.95
C TRP A 117 5.78 2.64 6.66
N LEU A 118 7.11 2.85 6.68
CA LEU A 118 7.87 3.23 5.48
C LEU A 118 7.77 2.17 4.39
N HIS A 119 7.95 0.90 4.75
CA HIS A 119 7.88 -0.19 3.80
C HIS A 119 6.48 -0.36 3.20
N GLU A 120 5.43 -0.32 4.02
CA GLU A 120 4.02 -0.36 3.56
C GLU A 120 3.72 0.79 2.59
N THR A 121 4.18 2.00 2.91
CA THR A 121 3.98 3.19 2.06
C THR A 121 4.61 3.02 0.69
N GLU A 122 5.78 2.41 0.66
CA GLU A 122 6.57 2.22 -0.55
C GLU A 122 6.05 1.07 -1.44
N ILE A 123 5.56 -0.01 -0.83
CA ILE A 123 4.80 -1.05 -1.53
C ILE A 123 3.57 -0.43 -2.19
N ALA A 124 2.80 0.35 -1.44
CA ALA A 124 1.59 0.96 -1.97
C ALA A 124 1.89 1.98 -3.08
N LEU A 125 3.04 2.68 -3.02
CA LEU A 125 3.55 3.51 -4.13
C LEU A 125 3.90 2.67 -5.36
N THR A 126 4.55 1.53 -5.17
CA THR A 126 4.90 0.61 -6.25
C THR A 126 3.63 0.10 -6.94
N GLU A 127 2.66 -0.39 -6.17
CA GLU A 127 1.38 -0.84 -6.72
C GLU A 127 0.61 0.27 -7.42
N TYR A 128 0.62 1.47 -6.85
CA TYR A 128 0.01 2.66 -7.46
C TYR A 128 0.67 3.03 -8.79
N GLY A 129 2.00 3.07 -8.84
CA GLY A 129 2.77 3.34 -10.05
C GLY A 129 2.58 2.26 -11.11
N MET A 130 2.51 0.99 -10.70
CA MET A 130 2.31 -0.14 -11.61
C MET A 130 0.86 -0.38 -12.01
N ARG A 131 -0.11 0.30 -11.40
CA ARG A 131 -1.55 0.07 -11.59
C ARG A 131 -1.95 0.11 -13.06
N ASP A 132 -1.55 1.15 -13.78
CA ASP A 132 -1.91 1.29 -15.21
C ASP A 132 -1.26 0.22 -16.08
N GLU A 133 -0.04 -0.19 -15.78
CA GLU A 133 0.63 -1.29 -16.47
C GLU A 133 -0.12 -2.60 -16.22
N LEU A 134 -0.43 -2.91 -14.95
CA LEU A 134 -1.21 -4.10 -14.57
C LEU A 134 -2.61 -4.14 -15.19
N LEU A 135 -3.22 -2.97 -15.42
CA LEU A 135 -4.50 -2.85 -16.13
C LEU A 135 -4.39 -3.12 -17.63
N ARG A 136 -3.26 -2.75 -18.25
CA ARG A 136 -2.98 -3.00 -19.68
C ARG A 136 -2.58 -4.44 -19.96
N LEU A 137 -1.98 -5.12 -18.97
CA LEU A 137 -1.59 -6.52 -19.12
C LEU A 137 -2.83 -7.43 -19.26
N PRO A 138 -2.72 -8.51 -20.07
CA PRO A 138 -3.80 -9.46 -20.24
C PRO A 138 -4.16 -10.11 -18.90
N ASN A 139 -5.46 -10.39 -18.73
CA ASN A 139 -5.95 -11.19 -17.61
C ASN A 139 -5.39 -12.61 -17.74
N LEU A 140 -4.87 -13.14 -16.64
CA LEU A 140 -4.42 -14.52 -16.58
C LEU A 140 -5.61 -15.44 -16.34
N ALA A 141 -5.69 -16.55 -17.09
CA ALA A 141 -6.61 -17.63 -16.75
C ALA A 141 -6.26 -18.22 -15.37
N THR A 142 -7.21 -18.90 -14.72
CA THR A 142 -6.91 -19.60 -13.46
C THR A 142 -5.82 -20.65 -13.68
N GLY A 143 -4.82 -20.68 -12.81
CA GLY A 143 -3.62 -21.50 -12.91
C GLY A 143 -2.54 -20.95 -13.85
N ALA A 144 -2.80 -19.86 -14.59
CA ALA A 144 -1.81 -19.30 -15.49
C ALA A 144 -0.74 -18.49 -14.75
N TYR A 145 0.48 -18.56 -15.28
CA TYR A 145 1.67 -17.84 -14.82
C TYR A 145 2.17 -16.93 -15.94
N SER A 146 2.64 -15.74 -15.58
CA SER A 146 3.22 -14.78 -16.51
C SER A 146 4.43 -14.13 -15.87
N GLU A 147 5.47 -13.94 -16.67
CA GLU A 147 6.73 -13.34 -16.25
C GLU A 147 7.14 -12.28 -17.26
N SER A 148 7.54 -11.11 -16.75
CA SER A 148 8.17 -10.03 -17.50
C SER A 148 9.47 -9.61 -16.83
N THR A 149 10.18 -8.67 -17.43
CA THR A 149 11.37 -8.05 -16.81
C THR A 149 11.05 -7.33 -15.49
N THR A 150 9.82 -6.83 -15.33
CA THR A 150 9.40 -5.99 -14.20
C THR A 150 8.68 -6.77 -13.10
N LEU A 151 7.96 -7.85 -13.44
CA LEU A 151 7.12 -8.57 -12.48
C LEU A 151 6.81 -10.02 -12.87
N LEU A 152 6.47 -10.82 -11.87
CA LEU A 152 5.95 -12.17 -12.00
C LEU A 152 4.50 -12.18 -11.50
N ARG A 153 3.62 -12.95 -12.15
CA ARG A 153 2.21 -13.07 -11.78
C ARG A 153 1.78 -14.52 -11.85
N PHE A 154 0.98 -14.92 -10.86
CA PHE A 154 0.31 -16.21 -10.87
C PHE A 154 -1.13 -16.03 -10.43
N ASN A 155 -2.06 -16.44 -11.28
CA ASN A 155 -3.48 -16.41 -10.96
C ASN A 155 -3.93 -17.76 -10.40
N GLY A 156 -3.55 -18.04 -9.16
CA GLY A 156 -3.92 -19.27 -8.45
C GLY A 156 -5.43 -19.44 -8.24
N GLY A 157 -5.90 -20.69 -8.24
CA GLY A 157 -7.32 -21.03 -8.05
C GLY A 157 -7.70 -21.36 -6.60
N ALA A 158 -6.74 -21.43 -5.67
CA ALA A 158 -7.03 -21.79 -4.29
C ALA A 158 -7.86 -20.69 -3.60
N ALA A 159 -8.72 -21.12 -2.67
CA ALA A 159 -9.40 -20.23 -1.75
C ALA A 159 -8.38 -19.71 -0.74
N TRP A 160 -7.75 -18.58 -1.05
CA TRP A 160 -6.82 -17.89 -0.17
C TRP A 160 -7.54 -16.91 0.76
N SER A 161 -7.11 -16.86 2.02
CA SER A 161 -7.49 -15.85 3.01
C SER A 161 -6.31 -15.54 3.94
N LEU A 162 -6.38 -14.42 4.67
CA LEU A 162 -5.38 -14.12 5.71
C LEU A 162 -5.35 -15.16 6.84
N GLY A 163 -6.43 -15.92 7.05
CA GLY A 163 -6.44 -17.05 8.00
C GLY A 163 -5.44 -18.16 7.62
N ASP A 164 -5.00 -18.21 6.37
CA ASP A 164 -4.00 -19.16 5.87
C ASP A 164 -2.56 -18.63 5.94
N ALA A 165 -2.34 -17.37 6.35
CA ALA A 165 -1.01 -16.75 6.42
C ALA A 165 -0.02 -17.55 7.29
N GLY A 166 -0.49 -18.06 8.44
CA GLY A 166 0.33 -18.86 9.35
C GLY A 166 0.92 -20.13 8.71
N LYS A 167 0.30 -20.67 7.65
CA LYS A 167 0.86 -21.81 6.89
C LYS A 167 2.09 -21.41 6.09
N ILE A 168 2.06 -20.23 5.47
CA ILE A 168 3.17 -19.68 4.70
C ILE A 168 4.32 -19.30 5.64
N GLU A 169 4.00 -18.66 6.76
CA GLU A 169 4.98 -18.32 7.81
C GLU A 169 5.67 -19.57 8.34
N SER A 170 4.90 -20.61 8.67
CA SER A 170 5.43 -21.88 9.17
C SER A 170 6.32 -22.56 8.13
N PHE A 171 5.88 -22.62 6.87
CA PHE A 171 6.69 -23.15 5.77
C PHE A 171 8.03 -22.41 5.65
N PHE A 172 8.00 -21.08 5.67
CA PHE A 172 9.19 -20.25 5.54
C PHE A 172 10.14 -20.45 6.73
N ALA A 173 9.63 -20.41 7.95
CA ALA A 173 10.41 -20.60 9.17
C ALA A 173 11.05 -22.00 9.24
N GLN A 174 10.32 -23.04 8.86
CA GLN A 174 10.87 -24.41 8.79
C GLN A 174 11.95 -24.55 7.71
N THR A 175 11.85 -23.80 6.62
CA THR A 175 12.80 -23.86 5.50
C THR A 175 14.07 -23.06 5.76
N PHE A 176 13.96 -21.89 6.39
CA PHE A 176 15.06 -20.92 6.52
C PHE A 176 15.50 -20.63 7.96
N GLY A 177 14.82 -21.18 8.97
CA GLY A 177 15.16 -20.99 10.38
C GLY A 177 14.90 -19.57 10.92
N ARG A 178 14.15 -18.75 10.20
CA ARG A 178 13.83 -17.37 10.57
C ARG A 178 12.41 -16.99 10.17
N ALA A 179 11.86 -15.96 10.80
CA ALA A 179 10.53 -15.44 10.46
C ALA A 179 10.45 -14.95 9.00
N LEU A 180 9.29 -15.12 8.38
CA LEU A 180 8.95 -14.51 7.09
C LEU A 180 8.97 -12.98 7.26
N PRO A 181 9.69 -12.24 6.41
CA PRO A 181 9.73 -10.78 6.51
C PRO A 181 8.44 -10.18 5.92
N ILE A 182 7.35 -10.32 6.67
CA ILE A 182 6.05 -9.72 6.33
C ILE A 182 6.17 -8.20 6.48
N SER A 183 5.85 -7.50 5.42
CA SER A 183 5.84 -6.04 5.40
C SER A 183 4.45 -5.44 5.59
N ALA A 184 3.41 -6.11 5.10
CA ALA A 184 2.03 -5.73 5.35
C ALA A 184 1.17 -6.98 5.53
N LEU A 185 0.31 -6.99 6.55
CA LEU A 185 -0.63 -8.08 6.80
C LEU A 185 -2.06 -7.53 6.74
N GLY A 186 -2.68 -7.67 5.58
CA GLY A 186 -4.05 -7.21 5.35
C GLY A 186 -4.18 -5.73 5.01
N GLN A 187 -5.36 -5.18 5.29
CA GLN A 187 -5.70 -3.79 5.01
C GLN A 187 -4.97 -2.84 5.98
N THR A 188 -4.33 -1.80 5.44
CA THR A 188 -3.70 -0.73 6.24
C THR A 188 -4.28 0.63 5.88
N ALA A 189 -4.04 1.64 6.74
CA ALA A 189 -4.52 3.00 6.50
C ALA A 189 -3.98 3.61 5.18
N THR A 190 -2.78 3.20 4.77
CA THR A 190 -2.20 3.59 3.47
C THR A 190 -3.02 3.03 2.32
N HIS A 191 -3.40 1.74 2.39
CA HIS A 191 -4.26 1.11 1.39
C HIS A 191 -5.64 1.79 1.30
N ASP A 192 -6.24 2.18 2.43
CA ASP A 192 -7.52 2.90 2.45
C ASP A 192 -7.43 4.26 1.73
N ARG A 193 -6.36 5.02 2.00
CA ARG A 193 -6.12 6.33 1.35
C ARG A 193 -5.94 6.21 -0.16
N LEU A 194 -5.27 5.14 -0.61
CA LEU A 194 -4.99 4.88 -2.02
C LEU A 194 -6.10 4.05 -2.71
N ARG A 195 -7.13 3.66 -1.96
CA ARG A 195 -8.27 2.83 -2.41
C ARG A 195 -7.84 1.46 -2.94
N PHE A 196 -6.81 0.88 -2.35
CA PHE A 196 -6.43 -0.53 -2.53
C PHE A 196 -7.15 -1.39 -1.49
N ASP A 197 -7.54 -2.60 -1.89
CA ASP A 197 -8.23 -3.58 -1.06
C ASP A 197 -7.34 -4.79 -0.83
N HIS A 198 -6.65 -4.78 0.31
CA HIS A 198 -5.73 -5.82 0.76
C HIS A 198 -6.32 -6.65 1.90
N ARG A 199 -7.64 -6.60 2.14
CA ARG A 199 -8.28 -7.35 3.23
C ARG A 199 -8.01 -8.86 3.22
N ASN A 200 -7.68 -9.43 2.07
CA ASN A 200 -7.26 -10.81 1.90
C ASN A 200 -5.91 -10.93 1.17
N ALA A 201 -5.00 -9.98 1.41
CA ALA A 201 -3.66 -10.00 0.86
C ALA A 201 -2.62 -9.65 1.92
N MET A 202 -1.40 -10.10 1.69
CA MET A 202 -0.24 -9.74 2.51
C MET A 202 0.96 -9.53 1.62
N ASP A 203 1.86 -8.67 2.06
CA ASP A 203 3.09 -8.35 1.35
C ASP A 203 4.29 -8.84 2.14
N VAL A 204 5.29 -9.35 1.41
CA VAL A 204 6.56 -9.79 1.99
C VAL A 204 7.74 -9.11 1.33
N ALA A 205 8.68 -8.66 2.15
CA ALA A 205 9.88 -7.95 1.77
C ALA A 205 10.98 -8.91 1.26
N LEU A 206 10.67 -9.70 0.23
CA LEU A 206 11.61 -10.62 -0.43
C LEU A 206 11.77 -10.26 -1.90
N HIS A 207 13.01 -10.30 -2.38
CA HIS A 207 13.28 -10.19 -3.81
C HIS A 207 12.87 -11.48 -4.52
N PRO A 208 12.06 -11.44 -5.61
CA PRO A 208 11.53 -12.64 -6.26
C PRO A 208 12.65 -13.51 -6.83
N ASP A 209 13.73 -12.92 -7.33
CA ASP A 209 14.87 -13.67 -7.88
C ASP A 209 15.89 -14.14 -6.84
N SER A 210 15.70 -13.81 -5.55
CA SER A 210 16.52 -14.39 -4.48
C SER A 210 16.18 -15.86 -4.25
N ARG A 211 17.08 -16.62 -3.62
CA ARG A 211 16.83 -18.03 -3.26
C ARG A 211 15.57 -18.19 -2.42
N GLU A 212 15.40 -17.33 -1.41
CA GLU A 212 14.23 -17.34 -0.53
C GLU A 212 12.95 -16.97 -1.30
N GLY A 213 13.02 -15.93 -2.14
CA GLY A 213 11.92 -15.51 -2.99
C GLY A 213 11.46 -16.61 -3.94
N GLN A 214 12.37 -17.19 -4.72
CA GLN A 214 12.06 -18.30 -5.64
C GLN A 214 11.47 -19.52 -4.92
N THR A 215 11.99 -19.83 -3.73
CA THR A 215 11.47 -20.94 -2.92
C THR A 215 10.03 -20.68 -2.47
N LEU A 216 9.75 -19.46 -1.99
CA LEU A 216 8.41 -19.04 -1.60
C LEU A 216 7.46 -19.02 -2.81
N LEU A 217 7.86 -18.42 -3.93
CA LEU A 217 7.05 -18.41 -5.16
C LEU A 217 6.71 -19.82 -5.64
N GLY A 218 7.67 -20.75 -5.57
CA GLY A 218 7.44 -22.16 -5.87
C GLY A 218 6.41 -22.81 -4.94
N TYR A 219 6.48 -22.53 -3.64
CA TYR A 219 5.49 -22.98 -2.67
C TYR A 219 4.09 -22.42 -2.95
N LEU A 220 3.98 -21.11 -3.21
CA LEU A 220 2.71 -20.45 -3.53
C LEU A 220 2.08 -21.04 -4.79
N ARG A 221 2.87 -21.26 -5.84
CA ARG A 221 2.41 -21.91 -7.08
C ARG A 221 1.87 -23.31 -6.84
N ARG A 222 2.60 -24.16 -6.11
CA ARG A 222 2.15 -25.53 -5.78
C ARG A 222 0.89 -25.53 -4.92
N SER A 223 0.75 -24.54 -4.05
CA SER A 223 -0.40 -24.38 -3.17
C SER A 223 -1.59 -23.70 -3.87
N GLY A 224 -1.43 -23.28 -5.13
CA GLY A 224 -2.48 -22.59 -5.89
C GLY A 224 -2.80 -21.19 -5.36
N ILE A 225 -1.92 -20.59 -4.58
CA ILE A 225 -2.13 -19.27 -3.94
C ILE A 225 -1.72 -18.18 -4.94
N PRO A 226 -2.61 -17.23 -5.29
CA PRO A 226 -2.29 -16.16 -6.22
C PRO A 226 -1.23 -15.21 -5.66
N PHE A 227 -0.43 -14.62 -6.55
CA PHE A 227 0.53 -13.58 -6.18
C PHE A 227 0.88 -12.67 -7.36
N ILE A 228 1.41 -11.50 -7.02
CA ILE A 228 2.17 -10.62 -7.92
C ILE A 228 3.51 -10.36 -7.23
N ALA A 229 4.62 -10.59 -7.93
CA ALA A 229 5.94 -10.29 -7.41
C ALA A 229 6.60 -9.22 -8.27
N PHE A 230 7.02 -8.13 -7.64
CA PHE A 230 7.65 -7.01 -8.30
C PHE A 230 9.17 -7.19 -8.22
N ARG A 231 9.88 -7.09 -9.35
CA ARG A 231 11.35 -7.20 -9.43
C ARG A 231 12.06 -5.88 -9.14
N SER A 232 11.37 -4.77 -9.35
CA SER A 232 11.92 -3.43 -9.18
C SER A 232 10.85 -2.50 -8.64
N ALA A 233 11.31 -1.38 -8.09
CA ALA A 233 10.43 -0.26 -7.79
C ALA A 233 9.73 0.22 -9.08
N ALA A 234 8.47 0.65 -8.95
CA ALA A 234 7.84 1.45 -9.99
C ALA A 234 8.52 2.83 -10.10
N PRO A 235 8.45 3.52 -11.24
CA PRO A 235 8.91 4.91 -11.34
C PRO A 235 8.29 5.78 -10.23
N GLY A 236 9.13 6.26 -9.31
CA GLY A 236 8.71 7.11 -8.18
C GLY A 236 8.51 6.39 -6.84
N ALA A 237 8.60 5.07 -6.75
CA ALA A 237 8.75 4.33 -5.49
C ALA A 237 10.24 4.10 -5.18
N ALA A 238 10.62 3.95 -3.91
CA ALA A 238 11.96 3.50 -3.52
C ALA A 238 12.02 2.14 -2.79
N THR A 239 10.90 1.50 -2.41
CA THR A 239 10.99 0.05 -2.16
C THR A 239 11.23 -0.69 -3.46
N GLY A 240 12.27 -1.51 -3.44
CA GLY A 240 12.56 -2.44 -4.50
C GLY A 240 11.61 -3.64 -4.49
N ALA A 241 12.17 -4.78 -4.82
CA ALA A 241 11.43 -5.99 -5.07
C ALA A 241 10.69 -6.53 -3.83
N HIS A 242 9.44 -6.96 -4.01
CA HIS A 242 8.61 -7.58 -2.98
C HIS A 242 7.61 -8.55 -3.62
N ILE A 243 6.96 -9.37 -2.79
CA ILE A 243 5.95 -10.33 -3.22
C ILE A 243 4.62 -10.01 -2.54
N HIS A 244 3.63 -9.63 -3.34
CA HIS A 244 2.24 -9.50 -2.95
C HIS A 244 1.54 -10.85 -3.04
N ILE A 245 1.03 -11.36 -1.92
CA ILE A 245 0.39 -12.67 -1.79
C ILE A 245 -1.10 -12.47 -1.59
N GLY A 246 -1.88 -13.09 -2.47
CA GLY A 246 -3.32 -12.95 -2.52
C GLY A 246 -3.80 -12.45 -3.87
N LYS A 247 -5.10 -12.17 -3.97
CA LYS A 247 -5.66 -11.57 -5.17
C LYS A 247 -5.32 -10.09 -5.16
N PRO A 248 -4.91 -9.52 -6.31
CA PRO A 248 -4.75 -8.07 -6.40
C PRO A 248 -6.07 -7.38 -6.11
N SER A 249 -5.98 -6.15 -5.62
CA SER A 249 -7.12 -5.25 -5.44
C SER A 249 -8.08 -5.35 -6.65
N PRO A 250 -9.39 -5.58 -6.44
CA PRO A 250 -10.34 -5.69 -7.54
C PRO A 250 -10.25 -4.47 -8.45
N ARG A 251 -10.25 -4.70 -9.77
CA ARG A 251 -10.41 -3.62 -10.74
C ARG A 251 -11.76 -2.97 -10.48
N SER A 252 -11.80 -1.86 -9.73
CA SER A 252 -13.05 -1.17 -9.50
C SER A 252 -13.54 -0.63 -10.85
N TYR A 253 -14.64 -1.18 -11.36
CA TYR A 253 -15.22 -0.83 -12.65
C TYR A 253 -15.76 0.62 -12.68
N ARG A 254 -15.76 1.32 -11.54
CA ARG A 254 -16.32 2.68 -11.42
C ARG A 254 -15.47 3.78 -12.06
N GLU A 255 -14.26 3.50 -12.53
CA GLU A 255 -13.41 4.48 -13.23
C GLU A 255 -13.36 4.31 -14.75
N LEU A 256 -14.00 3.26 -15.32
CA LEU A 256 -14.04 3.01 -16.77
C LEU A 256 -15.43 3.16 -17.40
N GLY A 257 -16.37 3.85 -16.74
CA GLY A 257 -17.75 3.92 -17.21
C GLY A 257 -18.50 5.19 -16.85
N ALA A 258 -18.20 6.29 -17.53
CA ALA A 258 -19.20 7.32 -17.82
C ALA A 258 -19.33 7.44 -19.34
N GLY A 259 -20.12 6.54 -19.93
CA GLY A 259 -20.38 6.53 -21.37
C GLY A 259 -21.04 5.24 -21.84
N ARG A 260 -22.26 4.96 -21.36
CA ARG A 260 -23.27 4.35 -22.22
C ARG A 260 -24.19 5.48 -22.68
#